data_AF-A0A4Q7W035-F1
#
_entry.id   AF-A0A4Q7W035-F1
#
_cell.length_a   1.000
_cell.length_b   1.000
_cell.length_c   1.000
_cell.angle_alpha   90.00
_cell.angle_beta   90.00
_cell.angle_gamma   90.00
#
_symmetry.space_group_name_H-M   'P 1'
#
loop_
_entity.id
_entity.type
_entity.pdbx_description
1 polymer ?
#
loop_
_entity_poly.entity_id
_entity_poly.type
_entity_poly.pdbx_seq_one_letter_code
_entity_poly.pdbx_strand_id
1 'polypeptide(L)'
;MRVLATFIFPLLLQVYAYIVVFMAAQGGGSFMGLLAIPVAAASVLALLVHGLKVARTSGPLLRPSLVSLAIALVPPVFLLIFRALES
;
A
#
# COMPACT_ATOMS: atom_id res chain seq x y z
N MET A 1 10.95 -17.56 1.33
CA MET A 1 9.61 -17.35 1.92
C MET A 1 9.44 -16.01 2.63
N ARG A 2 10.44 -15.48 3.37
CA ARG A 2 10.33 -14.18 4.07
C ARG A 2 9.96 -13.02 3.15
N VAL A 3 10.72 -12.82 2.07
CA VAL A 3 10.44 -11.80 1.04
C VAL A 3 9.03 -11.92 0.47
N LEU A 4 8.55 -13.15 0.27
CA LEU A 4 7.19 -13.40 -0.23
C LEU A 4 6.13 -12.85 0.75
N ALA A 5 6.30 -13.12 2.04
CA ALA A 5 5.38 -12.69 3.09
C ALA A 5 5.49 -11.19 3.46
N THR A 6 6.68 -10.59 3.34
CA THR A 6 6.91 -9.19 3.77
C THR A 6 6.93 -8.19 2.62
N PHE A 7 6.96 -8.64 1.37
CA PHE A 7 6.95 -7.78 0.19
C PHE A 7 5.83 -8.17 -0.79
N ILE A 8 5.82 -9.40 -1.31
CA ILE A 8 4.89 -9.80 -2.37
C ILE A 8 3.43 -9.77 -1.87
N PHE A 9 3.14 -10.35 -0.71
CA PHE A 9 1.79 -10.35 -0.16
C PHE A 9 1.26 -8.93 0.13
N PRO A 10 1.99 -8.05 0.84
CA PRO A 10 1.60 -6.65 1.01
C PRO A 10 1.40 -5.90 -0.31
N LEU A 11 2.24 -6.16 -1.32
CA LEU A 11 2.12 -5.53 -2.64
C LEU A 11 0.84 -5.96 -3.35
N LEU A 12 0.51 -7.27 -3.34
CA LEU A 12 -0.74 -7.78 -3.92
C LEU A 12 -1.97 -7.20 -3.20
N LEU A 13 -1.92 -7.13 -1.87
CA LEU A 13 -2.98 -6.50 -1.07
C LEU A 13 -3.14 -5.02 -1.41
N GLN A 14 -2.03 -4.31 -1.59
CA GLN A 14 -2.01 -2.91 -1.99
C GLN A 14 -2.68 -2.71 -3.36
N VAL A 15 -2.31 -3.53 -4.37
CA VAL A 15 -2.92 -3.47 -5.71
C VAL A 15 -4.42 -3.72 -5.63
N TYR A 16 -4.84 -4.75 -4.89
CA TYR A 16 -6.26 -5.04 -4.68
C TYR A 16 -6.99 -3.86 -4.03
N ALA A 17 -6.44 -3.28 -2.96
CA ALA A 17 -7.03 -2.13 -2.29
C ALA A 17 -7.11 -0.90 -3.20
N TYR A 18 -6.10 -0.65 -4.04
CA TYR A 18 -6.15 0.41 -5.05
C TYR A 18 -7.28 0.20 -6.07
N ILE A 19 -7.52 -1.03 -6.52
CA ILE A 19 -8.64 -1.35 -7.41
C ILE A 19 -9.97 -1.06 -6.72
N VAL A 20 -10.14 -1.47 -5.46
CA VAL A 20 -11.36 -1.21 -4.67
C VAL A 20 -11.60 0.29 -4.51
N VAL A 21 -10.56 1.05 -4.14
CA VAL A 21 -10.63 2.51 -4.03
C VAL A 21 -10.95 3.14 -5.37
N PHE A 22 -10.33 2.69 -6.46
CA PHE A 22 -10.61 3.19 -7.80
C PHE A 22 -12.06 2.93 -8.23
N MET A 23 -12.60 1.74 -7.95
CA MET A 23 -14.01 1.42 -8.20
C MET A 23 -14.94 2.31 -7.36
N ALA A 24 -14.64 2.51 -6.07
CA ALA A 24 -15.39 3.41 -5.19
C ALA A 24 -15.28 4.89 -5.61
N ALA A 25 -14.15 5.26 -6.21
CA ALA A 25 -13.84 6.59 -6.69
C ALA A 25 -14.19 6.81 -8.17
N GLN A 26 -14.86 5.89 -8.87
CA GLN A 26 -15.31 6.12 -10.26
C GLN A 26 -16.29 7.30 -10.41
N GLY A 27 -16.79 7.86 -9.30
CA GLY A 27 -17.49 9.16 -9.25
C GLY A 27 -16.66 10.36 -8.79
N GLY A 28 -15.37 10.19 -8.48
CA GLY A 28 -14.42 11.22 -8.06
C GLY A 28 -13.51 11.62 -9.23
N GLY A 29 -13.36 12.92 -9.46
CA GLY A 29 -12.76 13.47 -10.68
C GLY A 29 -11.28 13.10 -10.90
N SER A 30 -10.71 13.57 -12.02
CA SER A 30 -9.34 13.26 -12.48
C SER A 30 -8.25 13.50 -11.42
N PHE A 31 -8.54 14.31 -10.40
CA PHE A 31 -7.66 14.62 -9.27
C PHE A 31 -7.30 13.39 -8.43
N MET A 32 -8.22 12.45 -8.20
CA MET A 32 -7.91 11.23 -7.45
C MET A 32 -6.94 10.31 -8.18
N GLY A 33 -7.10 10.19 -9.50
CA GLY A 33 -6.16 9.44 -10.33
C GLY A 33 -4.77 10.08 -10.34
N LEU A 34 -4.69 11.41 -10.34
CA LEU A 34 -3.43 12.14 -10.27
C LEU A 34 -2.72 11.97 -8.93
N LEU A 35 -3.46 11.93 -7.81
CA LEU A 35 -2.89 11.65 -6.49
C LEU A 35 -2.52 10.18 -6.29
N ALA A 36 -3.23 9.26 -6.93
CA ALA A 36 -2.96 7.82 -6.82
C ALA A 36 -1.54 7.45 -7.26
N ILE A 37 -1.02 8.07 -8.32
CA ILE A 37 0.29 7.78 -8.93
C ILE A 37 1.46 8.03 -7.96
N PRO A 38 1.67 9.26 -7.42
CA PRO A 38 2.79 9.53 -6.52
C PRO A 38 2.68 8.75 -5.21
N VAL A 39 1.46 8.53 -4.70
CA VAL A 39 1.25 7.77 -3.46
C VAL A 39 1.55 6.28 -3.69
N ALA A 40 1.18 5.72 -4.84
CA ALA A 40 1.50 4.34 -5.20
C ALA A 40 3.01 4.14 -5.36
N ALA A 41 3.68 5.08 -6.04
CA ALA A 41 5.14 5.02 -6.20
C ALA A 41 5.89 5.07 -4.85
N ALA A 42 5.49 5.97 -3.96
CA ALA A 42 6.12 6.13 -2.65
C ALA A 42 5.96 4.89 -1.76
N SER A 43 4.77 4.26 -1.79
CA SER A 43 4.47 3.06 -1.01
C SER A 43 5.14 1.80 -1.55
N VAL A 44 5.25 1.65 -2.88
CA VAL A 44 6.04 0.58 -3.49
C VAL A 44 7.52 0.70 -3.09
N LEU A 45 8.08 1.93 -3.11
CA LEU A 45 9.45 2.18 -2.68
C LEU A 45 9.64 1.84 -1.19
N ALA A 46 8.70 2.25 -0.34
CA ALA A 46 8.73 1.95 1.09
C ALA A 46 8.66 0.44 1.37
N LEU A 47 7.78 -0.29 0.67
CA LEU A 47 7.68 -1.74 0.75
C LEU A 47 8.97 -2.42 0.29
N LEU A 48 9.60 -1.93 -0.77
CA LEU A 48 10.84 -2.49 -1.30
C LEU A 48 11.99 -2.33 -0.30
N VAL A 49 12.17 -1.11 0.22
CA VAL A 49 13.22 -0.80 1.22
C VAL A 49 13.02 -1.61 2.49
N HIS A 50 11.80 -1.67 3.00
CA HIS A 50 11.47 -2.43 4.20
C HIS A 50 11.61 -3.94 3.98
N GLY A 51 11.10 -4.45 2.85
CA GLY A 51 11.22 -5.86 2.46
C GLY A 51 12.67 -6.33 2.35
N LEU A 52 13.55 -5.52 1.76
CA LEU A 52 14.99 -5.80 1.69
C LEU A 52 15.66 -5.77 3.06
N LYS A 53 15.30 -4.80 3.92
CA LYS A 53 15.80 -4.72 5.29
C LYS A 53 15.42 -5.95 6.10
N VAL A 54 14.16 -6.38 6.00
CA VAL A 54 13.63 -7.54 6.74
C VAL A 54 14.22 -8.86 6.23
N ALA A 55 14.44 -8.99 4.92
CA ALA A 55 15.07 -10.16 4.34
C ALA A 55 16.45 -10.48 4.94
N ARG A 56 17.16 -9.44 5.41
CA ARG A 56 18.48 -9.54 6.06
C ARG A 56 18.41 -9.82 7.57
N THR A 57 17.22 -9.80 8.17
CA THR A 57 17.04 -10.04 9.61
C THR A 57 16.59 -11.47 9.89
N SER A 58 17.15 -12.09 10.93
CA SER A 58 16.83 -13.45 11.40
C SER A 58 15.70 -13.51 12.44
N GLY A 59 15.08 -12.37 12.79
CA GLY A 59 14.03 -12.27 13.81
C GLY A 59 12.65 -12.80 13.39
N PRO A 60 11.64 -12.78 14.29
CA PRO A 60 10.28 -13.24 13.98
C PRO A 60 9.61 -12.37 12.90
N LEU A 61 8.82 -13.01 12.03
CA LEU A 61 8.19 -12.36 10.86
C LEU A 61 6.93 -11.55 11.18
N LEU A 62 6.31 -11.78 12.34
CA LEU A 62 5.04 -11.17 12.72
C LEU A 62 5.10 -9.62 12.67
N ARG A 63 6.08 -9.05 13.37
CA ARG A 63 6.27 -7.59 13.47
C ARG A 63 6.57 -6.94 12.11
N PRO A 64 7.54 -7.41 11.31
CA PRO A 64 7.80 -6.79 10.01
C PRO A 64 6.66 -6.98 9.01
N SER A 65 5.92 -8.09 9.05
CA SER A 65 4.74 -8.29 8.20
C SER A 65 3.62 -7.29 8.53
N LEU A 66 3.36 -7.02 9.82
CA LEU A 66 2.38 -5.98 10.23
C LEU A 66 2.78 -4.59 9.73
N VAL A 67 4.08 -4.26 9.80
CA VAL A 67 4.59 -2.97 9.29
C VAL A 67 4.44 -2.88 7.77
N SER A 68 4.80 -3.93 7.02
CA SER A 68 4.58 -3.94 5.57
C SER A 68 3.10 -3.80 5.22
N LEU A 69 2.22 -4.44 5.99
CA LEU A 69 0.77 -4.39 5.77
C LEU A 69 0.20 -3.00 6.06
N ALA A 70 0.68 -2.33 7.11
CA ALA A 70 0.36 -0.94 7.38
C ALA A 70 0.82 -0.02 6.24
N ILE A 71 2.05 -0.17 5.75
CA ILE A 71 2.57 0.62 4.62
C ILE A 71 1.73 0.40 3.36
N ALA A 72 1.31 -0.84 3.09
CA ALA A 72 0.46 -1.18 1.96
C ALA A 72 -0.96 -0.57 2.05
N LEU A 73 -1.50 -0.42 3.27
CA LEU A 73 -2.85 0.10 3.50
C LEU A 73 -2.93 1.61 3.66
N VAL A 74 -1.84 2.29 4.04
CA VAL A 74 -1.83 3.76 4.18
C VAL A 74 -2.29 4.47 2.89
N PRO A 75 -1.78 4.13 1.69
CA PRO A 75 -2.23 4.74 0.44
C PRO A 75 -3.73 4.64 0.15
N PRO A 76 -4.35 3.43 0.11
CA PRO A 76 -5.78 3.33 -0.17
C PRO A 76 -6.63 3.98 0.92
N VAL A 77 -6.23 3.89 2.20
CA VAL A 77 -6.94 4.56 3.29
C VAL A 77 -6.90 6.09 3.14
N PHE A 78 -5.73 6.64 2.79
CA PHE A 78 -5.59 8.07 2.55
C PHE A 78 -6.49 8.53 1.39
N LEU A 79 -6.52 7.79 0.28
CA LEU A 79 -7.39 8.10 -0.85
C LEU A 79 -8.89 8.01 -0.49
N LEU A 80 -9.28 7.03 0.34
CA LEU A 80 -10.66 6.93 0.85
C LEU A 80 -11.03 8.12 1.75
N ILE A 81 -10.13 8.55 2.63
CA ILE A 81 -10.34 9.73 3.47
C ILE A 81 -10.52 10.97 2.59
N PHE A 82 -9.64 11.17 1.61
CA PHE A 82 -9.79 12.28 0.66
C PHE A 82 -11.12 12.22 -0.09
N ARG A 83 -11.63 11.02 -0.41
CA ARG A 83 -12.93 10.86 -1.07
C ARG A 83 -14.07 11.27 -0.17
N ALA A 84 -14.02 10.85 1.10
CA ALA A 84 -15.01 11.22 2.10
C ALA A 84 -15.02 12.72 2.41
N LEU A 85 -13.89 13.42 2.20
CA LEU A 85 -13.82 14.88 2.35
C LEU A 85 -14.33 15.64 1.11
N GLU A 86 -14.34 15.00 -0.06
CA GLU A 86 -14.84 15.57 -1.31
C GLU A 86 -16.36 15.41 -1.48
N SER A 87 -16.95 14.36 -0.88
CA SER A 87 -18.40 14.07 -0.88
C SER A 87 -19.17 14.88 0.17
#